data_AF-A0A9P8HRU4-F1
#
_entry.id   AF-A0A9P8HRU4-F1
#
_cell.length_a   1.000
_cell.length_b   1.000
_cell.length_c   1.000
_cell.angle_alpha   90.00
_cell.angle_beta   90.00
_cell.angle_gamma   90.00
#
_symmetry.space_group_name_H-M   'P 1'
#
loop_
_entity.id
_entity.type
_entity.pdbx_description
1 polymer ?
#
loop_
_entity_poly.entity_id
_entity_poly.type
_entity_poly.pdbx_seq_one_letter_code
_entity_poly.pdbx_strand_id
1 'polypeptide(L)'
;MMISNLGFSSVPGTSQAAVPRPPPPPPTPLDFPRCSTSLPKLPLTPESTKNFRSTYTKIKKPSDVRLEHLEGLNVAIEHDVELEDLIPVDPTDGASTLPPRSWSNLPSGCDDATIRSLQLPDKKLSTGRVRPNIQEFRQRYAELSYSNEDAFHVVQRKPPVPGKPPVKPGQYYRFWQGLDLLAQWWDTSQDDLHIDTSDAASAPTERTYIGRRVGAGKDLPEQYREDCVKGFVEVIAWEFGCRLLPPRMTPRLTVRASLFPSRFSNLAYRTPSTIAEQRSGMLEGPVLGVQCRPETSFRSPEDEVGKGQAEILDLMREVVGTLIMAQERAREGKEEKKPGAGKWWCEAPRWGGGPGGEVGNPVGNSDDPAPPIGRGRAGLRGDRRASFKRLDRQSSGAWDKKVKYQAIGKNKESGVDDIFLISSINHHISILHLRVSHSYLRFLESGALPRYPVSPSLKSSFAQAAATAAAAGAHSQDDIHMVDISGPGKEPETRKLPATVTGQQIGARSPAYNPSPPVTTPATPSSPMMMVDGSKVVGGKGNGGACALPTDWYVLRMRRSKWFNLLDVGERIEATRGLWGVFGYLMREVEAEGGEGNPG
;
A
#
# COMPACT_ATOMS: atom_id res chain seq x y z
N MET A 1 13.76 8.42 29.07
CA MET A 1 14.64 7.71 28.10
C MET A 1 15.11 8.72 27.09
N MET A 2 16.43 8.83 26.90
CA MET A 2 17.05 9.86 26.07
C MET A 2 16.62 9.72 24.61
N ILE A 3 16.02 10.80 24.08
CA ILE A 3 15.70 10.95 22.67
C ILE A 3 17.05 11.15 21.95
N SER A 4 17.59 10.09 21.35
CA SER A 4 18.73 10.18 20.47
C SER A 4 18.30 10.89 19.18
N ASN A 5 18.57 12.19 19.14
CA ASN A 5 18.55 13.02 17.93
C ASN A 5 19.53 12.43 16.91
N LEU A 6 19.05 11.60 16.00
CA LEU A 6 19.73 11.37 14.74
C LEU A 6 19.61 12.66 13.92
N GLY A 7 20.76 13.33 13.76
CA GLY A 7 20.88 14.60 13.04
C GLY A 7 20.45 14.45 11.59
N PHE A 8 19.30 15.03 11.27
CA PHE A 8 19.00 15.45 9.91
C PHE A 8 19.75 16.75 9.67
N SER A 9 20.60 16.76 8.65
CA SER A 9 21.14 17.99 8.08
C SER A 9 19.98 18.96 7.80
N SER A 10 20.11 20.19 8.29
CA SER A 10 19.13 21.25 8.01
C SER A 10 19.05 21.47 6.50
N VAL A 11 17.99 21.00 5.88
CA VAL A 11 17.65 21.45 4.53
C VAL A 11 17.27 22.93 4.66
N PRO A 12 17.86 23.86 3.88
CA PRO A 12 17.52 25.27 3.94
C PRO A 12 16.16 25.49 3.24
N GLY A 13 15.08 25.13 3.92
CA GLY A 13 13.71 25.41 3.53
C GLY A 13 13.16 26.58 4.33
N THR A 14 13.86 27.70 4.38
CA THR A 14 13.30 28.93 4.92
C THR A 14 12.13 29.31 4.01
N SER A 15 10.89 29.29 4.52
CA SER A 15 9.69 29.69 3.77
C SER A 15 9.95 31.01 3.08
N GLN A 16 10.13 30.91 1.78
CA GLN A 16 10.50 32.01 0.92
C GLN A 16 9.22 32.70 0.38
N ALA A 17 8.04 32.35 0.92
CA ALA A 17 6.72 32.73 0.40
C ALA A 17 6.51 34.24 0.14
N ALA A 18 7.20 35.12 0.87
CA ALA A 18 7.10 36.57 0.70
C ALA A 18 8.18 37.18 -0.23
N VAL A 19 9.08 36.38 -0.79
CA VAL A 19 10.14 36.84 -1.69
C VAL A 19 9.67 36.65 -3.14
N PRO A 20 9.55 37.73 -3.94
CA PRO A 20 9.40 37.68 -5.38
C PRO A 20 10.33 36.66 -6.06
N ARG A 21 9.77 35.71 -6.81
CA ARG A 21 10.52 34.69 -7.56
C ARG A 21 9.97 34.48 -8.97
N PRO A 22 10.73 33.85 -9.88
CA PRO A 22 10.15 33.28 -11.09
C PRO A 22 9.03 32.29 -10.74
N PRO A 23 7.94 32.25 -11.53
CA PRO A 23 6.82 31.35 -11.26
C PRO A 23 7.27 29.89 -11.34
N PRO A 24 6.83 29.04 -10.39
CA PRO A 24 7.08 27.61 -10.49
C PRO A 24 6.34 27.04 -11.71
N PRO A 25 6.71 25.82 -12.16
CA PRO A 25 5.96 25.14 -13.21
C PRO A 25 4.48 24.97 -12.81
N PRO A 26 3.57 24.75 -13.78
CA PRO A 26 2.15 24.60 -13.49
C PRO A 26 1.89 23.50 -12.46
N PRO A 27 0.84 23.62 -11.62
CA PRO A 27 0.45 22.58 -10.67
C PRO A 27 0.35 21.22 -11.36
N THR A 28 0.86 20.18 -10.71
CA THR A 28 0.70 18.81 -11.21
C THR A 28 -0.75 18.38 -11.01
N PRO A 29 -1.47 17.94 -12.05
CA PRO A 29 -2.84 17.45 -11.90
C PRO A 29 -2.85 16.20 -11.04
N LEU A 30 -3.88 16.06 -10.21
CA LEU A 30 -4.06 14.86 -9.40
C LEU A 30 -4.66 13.74 -10.26
N ASP A 31 -4.00 12.60 -10.23
CA ASP A 31 -4.43 11.39 -10.94
C ASP A 31 -4.38 10.19 -9.99
N PHE A 32 -5.48 9.42 -9.91
CA PHE A 32 -5.63 8.29 -8.99
C PHE A 32 -5.94 6.99 -9.74
N PRO A 33 -5.29 5.86 -9.37
CA PRO A 33 -5.51 4.57 -10.01
C PRO A 33 -6.87 3.97 -9.61
N ARG A 34 -7.59 3.45 -10.61
CA ARG A 34 -8.93 2.83 -10.51
C ARG A 34 -9.01 1.48 -11.24
N CYS A 35 -7.86 0.83 -11.49
CA CYS A 35 -7.80 -0.47 -12.16
C CYS A 35 -8.69 -1.50 -11.47
N SER A 36 -9.49 -2.22 -12.26
CA SER A 36 -10.35 -3.31 -11.79
C SER A 36 -10.29 -4.47 -12.77
N THR A 37 -10.56 -5.68 -12.28
CA THR A 37 -10.60 -6.90 -13.11
C THR A 37 -12.04 -7.19 -13.52
N SER A 38 -12.27 -7.50 -14.80
CA SER A 38 -13.62 -7.71 -15.35
C SER A 38 -14.05 -9.18 -15.34
N LEU A 39 -13.10 -10.12 -15.35
CA LEU A 39 -13.44 -11.54 -15.43
C LEU A 39 -14.20 -12.05 -14.18
N PRO A 40 -15.19 -12.95 -14.37
CA PRO A 40 -15.88 -13.62 -13.28
C PRO A 40 -14.91 -14.33 -12.34
N LYS A 41 -15.17 -14.26 -11.04
CA LYS A 41 -14.33 -14.90 -10.02
C LYS A 41 -14.70 -16.37 -9.91
N LEU A 42 -14.16 -17.16 -10.83
CA LEU A 42 -14.39 -18.59 -10.91
C LEU A 42 -13.42 -19.35 -10.00
N PRO A 43 -13.86 -20.50 -9.47
CA PRO A 43 -12.99 -21.39 -8.72
C PRO A 43 -11.73 -21.83 -9.46
N LEU A 44 -10.63 -21.95 -8.72
CA LEU A 44 -9.36 -22.45 -9.27
C LEU A 44 -9.43 -23.99 -9.43
N THR A 45 -9.35 -24.46 -10.68
CA THR A 45 -9.32 -25.87 -11.05
C THR A 45 -7.94 -26.26 -11.59
N PRO A 46 -7.61 -27.56 -11.69
CA PRO A 46 -6.37 -28.00 -12.34
C PRO A 46 -6.23 -27.45 -13.77
N GLU A 47 -7.34 -27.33 -14.51
CA GLU A 47 -7.38 -26.80 -15.87
C GLU A 47 -7.11 -25.29 -15.89
N SER A 48 -7.80 -24.50 -15.05
CA SER A 48 -7.60 -23.05 -15.03
C SER A 48 -6.21 -22.64 -14.55
N THR A 49 -5.57 -23.49 -13.73
CA THR A 49 -4.23 -23.24 -13.18
C THR A 49 -3.08 -23.86 -13.99
N LYS A 50 -3.38 -24.57 -15.09
CA LYS A 50 -2.38 -25.27 -15.93
C LYS A 50 -1.28 -24.34 -16.42
N ASN A 51 -1.65 -23.15 -16.91
CA ASN A 51 -0.71 -22.19 -17.47
C ASN A 51 -0.17 -21.19 -16.42
N PHE A 52 -0.72 -21.18 -15.21
CA PHE A 52 -0.42 -20.19 -14.16
C PHE A 52 1.09 -19.96 -14.00
N ARG A 53 1.89 -21.03 -13.84
CA ARG A 53 3.35 -20.89 -13.69
C ARG A 53 3.98 -20.22 -14.91
N SER A 54 3.63 -20.68 -16.12
CA SER A 54 4.22 -20.16 -17.35
C SER A 54 3.93 -18.67 -17.54
N THR A 55 2.72 -18.22 -17.20
CA THR A 55 2.30 -16.82 -17.28
C THR A 55 3.19 -15.93 -16.39
N TYR A 56 3.30 -16.23 -15.10
CA TYR A 56 4.11 -15.40 -14.19
C TYR A 56 5.62 -15.51 -14.44
N THR A 57 6.13 -16.63 -14.95
CA THR A 57 7.57 -16.76 -15.26
C THR A 57 8.04 -15.87 -16.42
N LYS A 58 7.12 -15.42 -17.28
CA LYS A 58 7.39 -14.51 -18.40
C LYS A 58 7.62 -13.06 -17.95
N ILE A 59 7.13 -12.69 -16.76
CA ILE A 59 7.34 -11.35 -16.19
C ILE A 59 8.82 -11.20 -15.82
N LYS A 60 9.55 -10.35 -16.55
CA LYS A 60 10.97 -10.03 -16.28
C LYS A 60 11.16 -8.58 -15.83
N LYS A 61 10.30 -7.69 -16.29
CA LYS A 61 10.32 -6.25 -15.95
C LYS A 61 8.90 -5.76 -15.63
N PRO A 62 8.76 -4.61 -14.93
CA PRO A 62 7.45 -4.07 -14.56
C PRO A 62 6.50 -3.82 -15.75
N SER A 63 7.05 -3.46 -16.92
CA SER A 63 6.24 -3.24 -18.13
C SER A 63 5.68 -4.52 -18.75
N ASP A 64 6.13 -5.70 -18.32
CA ASP A 64 5.55 -6.98 -18.75
C ASP A 64 4.24 -7.27 -18.02
N VAL A 65 3.90 -6.54 -16.95
CA VAL A 65 2.66 -6.78 -16.19
C VAL A 65 1.46 -6.36 -17.03
N ARG A 66 0.44 -7.21 -17.14
CA ARG A 66 -0.80 -6.96 -17.90
C ARG A 66 -1.99 -7.34 -17.03
N LEU A 67 -3.20 -6.94 -17.44
CA LEU A 67 -4.45 -7.23 -16.73
C LEU A 67 -4.65 -8.74 -16.51
N GLU A 68 -4.22 -9.56 -17.48
CA GLU A 68 -4.27 -11.04 -17.40
C GLU A 68 -3.57 -11.62 -16.16
N HIS A 69 -2.56 -10.91 -15.61
CA HIS A 69 -1.88 -11.33 -14.39
C HIS A 69 -2.73 -11.09 -13.14
N LEU A 70 -3.49 -10.00 -13.10
CA LEU A 70 -4.42 -9.74 -11.99
C LEU A 70 -5.63 -10.69 -12.06
N GLU A 71 -6.11 -10.95 -13.28
CA GLU A 71 -7.17 -11.92 -13.54
C GLU A 71 -6.75 -13.34 -13.20
N GLY A 72 -5.52 -13.74 -13.56
CA GLY A 72 -4.97 -15.04 -13.20
C GLY A 72 -4.76 -15.23 -11.70
N LEU A 73 -4.69 -14.14 -10.92
CA LEU A 73 -4.69 -14.15 -9.45
C LEU A 73 -6.12 -14.08 -8.86
N ASN A 74 -7.17 -14.13 -9.67
CA ASN A 74 -8.56 -13.99 -9.23
C ASN A 74 -8.78 -12.80 -8.28
N VAL A 75 -8.11 -11.67 -8.54
CA VAL A 75 -8.24 -10.45 -7.72
C VAL A 75 -9.61 -9.85 -7.95
N ALA A 76 -10.34 -9.55 -6.89
CA ALA A 76 -11.54 -8.72 -6.90
C ALA A 76 -11.27 -7.49 -6.04
N ILE A 77 -11.36 -6.29 -6.63
CA ILE A 77 -11.11 -5.04 -5.93
C ILE A 77 -12.37 -4.17 -5.88
N GLU A 78 -12.70 -3.69 -4.69
CA GLU A 78 -13.70 -2.65 -4.43
C GLU A 78 -13.00 -1.34 -4.08
N HIS A 79 -13.42 -0.25 -4.70
CA HIS A 79 -12.86 1.09 -4.48
C HIS A 79 -13.81 1.96 -3.68
N ASP A 80 -13.26 2.97 -3.01
CA ASP A 80 -14.01 4.00 -2.26
C ASP A 80 -14.96 3.40 -1.21
N VAL A 81 -14.51 2.32 -0.55
CA VAL A 81 -15.25 1.67 0.54
C VAL A 81 -15.17 2.52 1.81
N GLU A 82 -16.30 2.75 2.45
CA GLU A 82 -16.38 3.47 3.72
C GLU A 82 -15.65 2.71 4.84
N LEU A 83 -15.14 3.45 5.83
CA LEU A 83 -14.29 2.85 6.88
C LEU A 83 -15.04 1.79 7.70
N GLU A 84 -16.34 2.02 7.95
CA GLU A 84 -17.23 1.11 8.67
C GLU A 84 -17.34 -0.27 8.02
N ASP A 85 -17.30 -0.31 6.68
CA ASP A 85 -17.36 -1.55 5.93
C ASP A 85 -15.96 -2.11 5.69
N LEU A 86 -14.95 -1.26 5.54
CA LEU A 86 -13.58 -1.64 5.24
C LEU A 86 -12.90 -2.38 6.39
N ILE A 87 -13.15 -1.96 7.64
CA ILE A 87 -12.53 -2.54 8.82
C ILE A 87 -13.49 -3.53 9.45
N PRO A 88 -13.15 -4.83 9.52
CA PRO A 88 -14.03 -5.83 10.11
C PRO A 88 -14.34 -5.52 11.58
N VAL A 89 -15.54 -5.91 12.00
CA VAL A 89 -15.89 -5.94 13.43
C VAL A 89 -15.09 -7.00 14.16
N ASP A 90 -14.94 -6.82 15.47
CA ASP A 90 -14.29 -7.80 16.33
C ASP A 90 -15.09 -9.11 16.31
N PRO A 91 -14.51 -10.26 15.93
CA PRO A 91 -15.24 -11.52 15.88
C PRO A 91 -15.72 -12.02 17.25
N THR A 92 -15.13 -11.53 18.35
CA THR A 92 -15.42 -12.00 19.71
C THR A 92 -16.75 -11.44 20.23
N ASP A 93 -17.02 -10.17 20.01
CA ASP A 93 -18.21 -9.48 20.53
C ASP A 93 -19.00 -8.70 19.47
N GLY A 94 -18.57 -8.74 18.21
CA GLY A 94 -19.20 -8.03 17.10
C GLY A 94 -19.03 -6.51 17.15
N ALA A 95 -18.24 -5.97 18.07
CA ALA A 95 -18.09 -4.53 18.22
C ALA A 95 -17.15 -3.93 17.17
N SER A 96 -17.47 -2.72 16.70
CA SER A 96 -16.54 -1.96 15.86
C SER A 96 -15.30 -1.56 16.64
N THR A 97 -14.15 -1.60 15.97
CA THR A 97 -12.88 -1.11 16.51
C THR A 97 -12.59 0.34 16.13
N LEU A 98 -13.42 0.92 15.26
CA LEU A 98 -13.36 2.32 14.90
C LEU A 98 -13.76 3.20 16.09
N PRO A 99 -13.03 4.29 16.34
CA PRO A 99 -13.49 5.35 17.21
C PRO A 99 -14.89 5.83 16.80
N PRO A 100 -15.85 5.96 17.73
CA PRO A 100 -17.15 6.56 17.44
C PRO A 100 -17.00 7.97 16.88
N ARG A 101 -17.83 8.36 15.91
CA ARG A 101 -17.80 9.72 15.33
C ARG A 101 -18.06 10.82 16.37
N SER A 102 -18.75 10.47 17.47
CA SER A 102 -18.94 11.38 18.61
C SER A 102 -17.62 11.85 19.23
N TRP A 103 -16.55 11.04 19.18
CA TRP A 103 -15.24 11.43 19.72
C TRP A 103 -14.61 12.60 18.95
N SER A 104 -14.87 12.68 17.64
CA SER A 104 -14.37 13.74 16.76
C SER A 104 -15.16 15.04 16.89
N ASN A 105 -16.46 14.94 17.14
CA ASN A 105 -17.37 16.10 17.19
C ASN A 105 -17.41 16.79 18.56
N LEU A 106 -16.53 16.42 19.49
CA LEU A 106 -16.55 16.95 20.85
C LEU A 106 -15.91 18.35 20.93
N PRO A 107 -16.57 19.34 21.58
CA PRO A 107 -15.98 20.66 21.81
C PRO A 107 -14.67 20.59 22.60
N SER A 108 -13.73 21.50 22.28
CA SER A 108 -12.38 21.56 22.89
C SER A 108 -12.38 21.82 24.41
N GLY A 109 -13.52 22.23 25.00
CA GLY A 109 -13.69 22.46 26.44
C GLY A 109 -14.67 21.48 27.12
N CYS A 110 -14.95 20.34 26.49
CA CYS A 110 -15.83 19.31 27.07
C CYS A 110 -15.32 18.85 28.45
N ASP A 111 -16.23 18.76 29.43
CA ASP A 111 -15.92 18.39 30.80
C ASP A 111 -15.59 16.90 30.97
N ASP A 112 -14.81 16.58 32.01
CA ASP A 112 -14.36 15.22 32.29
C ASP A 112 -15.51 14.23 32.54
N ALA A 113 -16.68 14.71 33.01
CA ALA A 113 -17.85 13.85 33.19
C ALA A 113 -18.41 13.37 31.84
N THR A 114 -18.53 14.25 30.85
CA THR A 114 -18.94 13.86 29.49
C THR A 114 -17.91 12.94 28.85
N ILE A 115 -16.61 13.20 29.02
CA ILE A 115 -15.55 12.30 28.51
C ILE A 115 -15.69 10.90 29.11
N ARG A 116 -15.91 10.80 30.44
CA ARG A 116 -16.16 9.53 31.13
C ARG A 116 -17.40 8.80 30.59
N SER A 117 -18.46 9.53 30.23
CA SER A 117 -19.67 8.93 29.66
C SER A 117 -19.48 8.35 28.25
N LEU A 118 -18.47 8.81 27.50
CA LEU A 118 -18.13 8.36 26.15
C LEU A 118 -17.00 7.33 26.13
N GLN A 119 -16.43 7.00 27.29
CA GLN A 119 -15.41 5.98 27.45
C GLN A 119 -15.99 4.62 27.03
N LEU A 120 -15.33 3.97 26.08
CA LEU A 120 -15.69 2.60 25.71
C LEU A 120 -15.16 1.63 26.76
N PRO A 121 -15.80 0.44 26.93
CA PRO A 121 -15.30 -0.58 27.85
C PRO A 121 -13.83 -0.90 27.60
N ASP A 122 -13.06 -1.06 28.68
CA ASP A 122 -11.64 -1.36 28.60
C ASP A 122 -11.44 -2.74 28.00
N LYS A 123 -11.00 -2.75 26.74
CA LYS A 123 -10.55 -3.96 26.04
C LYS A 123 -9.03 -4.05 26.11
N LYS A 124 -8.50 -5.26 26.17
CA LYS A 124 -7.05 -5.48 26.13
C LYS A 124 -6.56 -5.63 24.68
N LEU A 125 -5.32 -5.20 24.47
CA LEU A 125 -4.54 -5.52 23.30
C LEU A 125 -3.92 -6.91 23.48
N SER A 126 -3.44 -7.50 22.39
CA SER A 126 -2.65 -8.75 22.36
C SER A 126 -1.36 -8.71 23.20
N THR A 127 -0.96 -7.53 23.68
CA THR A 127 0.17 -7.34 24.62
C THR A 127 -0.25 -7.38 26.10
N GLY A 128 -1.55 -7.48 26.38
CA GLY A 128 -2.14 -7.34 27.71
C GLY A 128 -2.36 -5.89 28.16
N ARG A 129 -1.87 -4.89 27.42
CA ARG A 129 -2.13 -3.47 27.70
C ARG A 129 -3.57 -3.11 27.40
N VAL A 130 -4.11 -2.12 28.10
CA VAL A 130 -5.43 -1.55 27.78
C VAL A 130 -5.34 -0.88 26.41
N ARG A 131 -6.37 -1.07 25.59
CA ARG A 131 -6.50 -0.42 24.28
C ARG A 131 -6.61 1.11 24.48
N PRO A 132 -5.92 1.92 23.67
CA PRO A 132 -6.07 3.37 23.69
C PRO A 132 -7.54 3.80 23.59
N ASN A 133 -7.99 4.68 24.48
CA ASN A 133 -9.39 5.09 24.60
C ASN A 133 -9.58 6.54 24.14
N ILE A 134 -10.71 7.16 24.51
CA ILE A 134 -11.09 8.50 24.06
C ILE A 134 -10.04 9.56 24.43
N GLN A 135 -9.36 9.44 25.57
CA GLN A 135 -8.39 10.44 26.02
C GLN A 135 -7.16 10.49 25.10
N GLU A 136 -6.56 9.34 24.82
CA GLU A 136 -5.43 9.23 23.89
C GLU A 136 -5.88 9.68 22.48
N PHE A 137 -7.04 9.22 22.02
CA PHE A 137 -7.57 9.60 20.70
C PHE A 137 -7.74 11.11 20.58
N ARG A 138 -8.35 11.76 21.58
CA ARG A 138 -8.60 13.21 21.57
C ARG A 138 -7.31 14.03 21.59
N GLN A 139 -6.27 13.58 22.30
CA GLN A 139 -4.99 14.27 22.26
C GLN A 139 -4.40 14.27 20.85
N ARG A 140 -4.44 13.12 20.17
CA ARG A 140 -3.94 12.96 18.79
C ARG A 140 -4.79 13.74 17.80
N TYR A 141 -6.10 13.67 17.97
CA TYR A 141 -7.08 14.42 17.20
C TYR A 141 -6.84 15.93 17.27
N ALA A 142 -6.64 16.48 18.48
CA ALA A 142 -6.40 17.91 18.68
C ALA A 142 -5.12 18.38 17.96
N GLU A 143 -4.04 17.61 18.05
CA GLU A 143 -2.77 17.94 17.35
C GLU A 143 -2.90 17.91 15.83
N LEU A 144 -3.77 17.06 15.27
CA LEU A 144 -4.02 16.94 13.83
C LEU A 144 -5.09 17.91 13.32
N SER A 145 -5.88 18.50 14.22
CA SER A 145 -6.95 19.45 13.87
C SER A 145 -6.44 20.88 13.68
N TYR A 146 -5.15 21.16 13.94
CA TYR A 146 -4.58 22.47 13.66
C TYR A 146 -4.70 22.83 12.18
N SER A 147 -4.84 24.13 11.90
CA SER A 147 -4.77 24.61 10.53
C SER A 147 -3.34 24.45 10.01
N ASN A 148 -3.20 24.21 8.70
CA ASN A 148 -1.90 24.01 8.08
C ASN A 148 -0.98 25.21 8.32
N GLU A 149 -1.49 26.45 8.17
CA GLU A 149 -0.72 27.68 8.43
C GLU A 149 -0.19 27.77 9.86
N ASP A 150 -1.05 27.52 10.84
CA ASP A 150 -0.68 27.65 12.26
C ASP A 150 0.41 26.61 12.61
N ALA A 151 0.27 25.37 12.11
CA ALA A 151 1.25 24.32 12.34
C ALA A 151 2.58 24.57 11.59
N PHE A 152 2.52 25.05 10.34
CA PHE A 152 3.71 25.36 9.54
C PHE A 152 4.50 26.52 10.13
N HIS A 153 3.85 27.54 10.70
CA HIS A 153 4.53 28.60 11.45
C HIS A 153 5.37 28.02 12.60
N VAL A 154 4.86 27.04 13.34
CA VAL A 154 5.60 26.42 14.44
C VAL A 154 6.79 25.62 13.94
N VAL A 155 6.62 24.80 12.90
CA VAL A 155 7.70 24.00 12.34
C VAL A 155 8.80 24.89 11.75
N GLN A 156 8.42 25.96 11.05
CA GLN A 156 9.33 26.95 10.46
C GLN A 156 9.92 27.92 11.50
N ARG A 157 9.54 27.80 12.78
CA ARG A 157 9.96 28.68 13.88
C ARG A 157 9.63 30.16 13.64
N LYS A 158 8.50 30.42 12.98
CA LYS A 158 7.93 31.75 12.80
C LYS A 158 7.05 32.13 14.00
N PRO A 159 6.85 33.44 14.25
CA PRO A 159 5.86 33.87 15.23
C PRO A 159 4.46 33.37 14.84
N PRO A 160 3.55 33.12 15.81
CA PRO A 160 2.18 32.74 15.51
C PRO A 160 1.49 33.73 14.57
N VAL A 161 0.51 33.23 13.81
CA VAL A 161 -0.32 34.09 12.96
C VAL A 161 -0.99 35.17 13.83
N PRO A 162 -0.97 36.45 13.42
CA PRO A 162 -1.55 37.54 14.21
C PRO A 162 -3.00 37.26 14.61
N GLY A 163 -3.32 37.47 15.89
CA GLY A 163 -4.67 37.25 16.43
C GLY A 163 -5.02 35.80 16.79
N LYS A 164 -4.13 34.83 16.55
CA LYS A 164 -4.33 33.43 16.94
C LYS A 164 -3.40 33.00 18.08
N PRO A 165 -3.86 32.11 18.98
CA PRO A 165 -3.00 31.53 20.00
C PRO A 165 -1.93 30.61 19.37
N PRO A 166 -0.76 30.44 20.01
CA PRO A 166 0.28 29.53 19.54
C PRO A 166 -0.19 28.07 19.63
N VAL A 167 -0.09 27.33 18.54
CA VAL A 167 -0.36 25.88 18.53
C VAL A 167 0.88 25.10 18.98
N LYS A 168 0.67 23.88 19.49
CA LYS A 168 1.77 23.00 19.95
C LYS A 168 1.60 21.61 19.30
N PRO A 169 2.28 21.33 18.18
CA PRO A 169 2.17 20.08 17.45
C PRO A 169 2.78 18.83 18.12
N GLY A 170 3.03 18.88 19.44
CA GLY A 170 3.38 17.75 20.31
C GLY A 170 4.16 16.61 19.66
N GLN A 171 3.52 15.44 19.57
CA GLN A 171 4.10 14.23 18.99
C GLN A 171 4.05 14.25 17.45
N TYR A 172 3.08 14.95 16.87
CA TYR A 172 2.96 15.11 15.42
C TYR A 172 3.92 16.13 14.80
N TYR A 173 4.89 16.69 15.54
CA TYR A 173 5.85 17.65 15.00
C TYR A 173 6.55 17.14 13.72
N ARG A 174 6.91 15.85 13.67
CA ARG A 174 7.52 15.23 12.48
C ARG A 174 6.56 15.10 11.30
N PHE A 175 5.29 14.80 11.57
CA PHE A 175 4.25 14.80 10.53
C PHE A 175 4.10 16.20 9.93
N TRP A 176 3.95 17.23 10.76
CA TRP A 176 3.80 18.61 10.30
C TRP A 176 5.02 19.12 9.55
N GLN A 177 6.22 18.66 9.92
CA GLN A 177 7.44 18.91 9.15
C GLN A 177 7.41 18.28 7.77
N GLY A 178 6.98 17.02 7.67
CA GLY A 178 6.79 16.37 6.37
C GLY A 178 5.67 17.00 5.54
N LEU A 179 4.59 17.44 6.17
CA LEU A 179 3.46 18.05 5.48
C LEU A 179 3.80 19.45 4.96
N ASP A 180 4.54 20.26 5.72
CA ASP A 180 5.05 21.56 5.28
C ASP A 180 5.94 21.41 4.04
N LEU A 181 6.80 20.39 4.04
CA LEU A 181 7.55 20.01 2.86
C LEU A 181 6.60 19.68 1.72
N LEU A 182 5.71 18.69 1.83
CA LEU A 182 4.77 18.33 0.76
C LEU A 182 3.98 19.53 0.20
N ALA A 183 3.55 20.43 1.08
CA ALA A 183 2.81 21.63 0.70
C ALA A 183 3.61 22.54 -0.25
N GLN A 184 4.94 22.62 -0.12
CA GLN A 184 5.80 23.39 -1.03
C GLN A 184 5.80 22.89 -2.49
N TRP A 185 5.28 21.69 -2.76
CA TRP A 185 5.15 21.17 -4.13
C TRP A 185 3.69 21.04 -4.60
N TRP A 186 2.75 20.87 -3.67
CA TRP A 186 1.35 20.52 -3.98
C TRP A 186 0.32 21.58 -3.61
N ASP A 187 0.57 22.42 -2.62
CA ASP A 187 -0.41 23.37 -2.11
C ASP A 187 -0.48 24.60 -3.01
N THR A 188 -1.61 24.78 -3.69
CA THR A 188 -1.87 25.89 -4.62
C THR A 188 -2.69 27.01 -3.99
N SER A 189 -3.06 26.89 -2.70
CA SER A 189 -3.96 27.85 -2.04
C SER A 189 -3.39 29.27 -1.91
N GLN A 190 -2.07 29.43 -2.01
CA GLN A 190 -1.34 30.70 -1.90
C GLN A 190 -0.59 31.05 -3.20
N ASP A 191 -0.98 30.51 -4.36
CA ASP A 191 -0.32 30.80 -5.64
C ASP A 191 -0.76 32.17 -6.19
N ASP A 192 0.02 33.24 -5.94
CA ASP A 192 -0.24 34.58 -6.46
C ASP A 192 0.75 34.97 -7.57
N LEU A 193 0.26 34.99 -8.81
CA LEU A 193 1.03 35.40 -10.00
C LEU A 193 0.84 36.91 -10.26
N HIS A 194 1.91 37.67 -10.06
CA HIS A 194 1.98 39.09 -10.40
C HIS A 194 2.60 39.28 -11.79
N ILE A 195 1.98 40.13 -12.61
CA ILE A 195 2.53 40.54 -13.90
C ILE A 195 3.02 41.96 -13.72
N ASP A 196 4.35 42.14 -13.72
CA ASP A 196 4.95 43.47 -13.69
C ASP A 196 4.69 44.14 -15.04
N THR A 197 3.72 45.06 -15.07
CA THR A 197 3.41 45.90 -16.23
C THR A 197 4.13 47.23 -16.05
N SER A 198 5.45 47.23 -16.20
CA SER A 198 6.21 48.47 -16.34
C SER A 198 6.20 48.93 -17.80
N ASP A 199 5.54 50.07 -18.00
CA ASP A 199 5.49 50.94 -19.18
C ASP A 199 4.88 50.40 -20.50
N ALA A 200 3.87 51.14 -20.96
CA ALA A 200 2.93 50.86 -22.04
C ALA A 200 3.53 50.84 -23.48
N ALA A 201 4.74 50.32 -23.68
CA ALA A 201 5.34 50.21 -25.00
C ALA A 201 6.19 48.94 -25.25
N SER A 202 6.33 48.03 -24.27
CA SER A 202 7.02 46.76 -24.49
C SER A 202 6.23 45.60 -23.92
N ALA A 203 6.25 44.44 -24.59
CA ALA A 203 5.52 43.25 -24.16
C ALA A 203 5.93 42.84 -22.72
N PRO A 204 4.99 42.45 -21.85
CA PRO A 204 5.30 42.12 -20.45
C PRO A 204 6.21 40.89 -20.42
N THR A 205 7.46 41.06 -20.01
CA THR A 205 8.48 40.00 -20.15
C THR A 205 8.78 39.27 -18.83
N GLU A 206 8.44 39.83 -17.66
CA GLU A 206 8.79 39.22 -16.38
C GLU A 206 7.56 39.00 -15.49
N ARG A 207 7.30 37.73 -15.15
CA ARG A 207 6.23 37.34 -14.21
C ARG A 207 6.88 37.07 -12.86
N THR A 208 6.33 37.67 -11.83
CA THR A 208 6.78 37.51 -10.45
C THR A 208 5.76 36.67 -9.70
N TYR A 209 6.22 35.66 -8.97
CA TYR A 209 5.40 34.76 -8.16
C TYR A 209 5.68 34.99 -6.69
N ILE A 210 4.59 35.09 -5.93
CA ILE A 210 4.55 35.14 -4.48
C ILE A 210 3.67 33.98 -4.06
N GLY A 211 4.17 33.12 -3.17
CA GLY A 211 3.44 31.94 -2.75
C GLY A 211 4.32 30.82 -2.22
N ARG A 212 3.65 29.74 -1.80
CA ARG A 212 4.28 28.60 -1.11
C ARG A 212 5.09 27.71 -2.05
N ARG A 213 4.68 27.58 -3.31
CA ARG A 213 5.24 26.55 -4.19
C ARG A 213 6.66 26.89 -4.63
N VAL A 214 7.50 25.87 -4.58
CA VAL A 214 8.89 25.91 -5.06
C VAL A 214 9.08 25.09 -6.34
N GLY A 215 8.12 24.23 -6.67
CA GLY A 215 8.18 23.36 -7.86
C GLY A 215 6.85 22.69 -8.20
N ALA A 216 6.89 21.72 -9.10
CA ALA A 216 5.75 20.88 -9.42
C ALA A 216 5.70 19.61 -8.55
N GLY A 217 4.50 19.10 -8.29
CA GLY A 217 4.29 17.87 -7.54
C GLY A 217 5.01 16.65 -8.10
N LYS A 218 5.17 16.56 -9.42
CA LYS A 218 5.93 15.50 -10.10
C LYS A 218 7.44 15.49 -9.79
N ASP A 219 7.99 16.63 -9.38
CA ASP A 219 9.40 16.81 -9.07
C ASP A 219 9.69 16.64 -7.56
N LEU A 220 8.65 16.34 -6.76
CA LEU A 220 8.76 16.10 -5.33
C LEU A 220 9.68 14.89 -5.05
N PRO A 221 10.73 15.03 -4.22
CA PRO A 221 11.52 13.91 -3.75
C PRO A 221 10.70 12.85 -3.00
N GLU A 222 10.91 11.57 -3.35
CA GLU A 222 10.20 10.43 -2.73
C GLU A 222 10.31 10.42 -1.21
N GLN A 223 11.48 10.78 -0.66
CA GLN A 223 11.75 10.78 0.77
C GLN A 223 10.81 11.72 1.55
N TYR A 224 10.44 12.88 1.00
CA TYR A 224 9.56 13.82 1.70
C TYR A 224 8.15 13.25 1.89
N ARG A 225 7.68 12.48 0.91
CA ARG A 225 6.43 11.72 1.03
C ARG A 225 6.55 10.61 2.08
N GLU A 226 7.63 9.83 2.00
CA GLU A 226 7.87 8.74 2.95
C GLU A 226 7.95 9.24 4.41
N ASP A 227 8.64 10.36 4.64
CA ASP A 227 8.79 10.96 5.97
C ASP A 227 7.47 11.54 6.49
N CYS A 228 6.68 12.20 5.64
CA CYS A 228 5.35 12.71 6.02
C CYS A 228 4.41 11.57 6.42
N VAL A 229 4.28 10.54 5.56
CA VAL A 229 3.41 9.39 5.81
C VAL A 229 3.88 8.62 7.04
N LYS A 230 5.19 8.41 7.18
CA LYS A 230 5.75 7.79 8.39
C LYS A 230 5.40 8.59 9.64
N GLY A 231 5.64 9.90 9.64
CA GLY A 231 5.30 10.77 10.77
C GLY A 231 3.82 10.74 11.14
N PHE A 232 2.94 10.60 10.15
CA PHE A 232 1.50 10.47 10.36
C PHE A 232 1.11 9.15 11.04
N VAL A 233 1.60 8.02 10.51
CA VAL A 233 1.21 6.68 10.94
C VAL A 233 1.93 6.25 12.23
N GLU A 234 3.19 6.67 12.41
CA GLU A 234 4.05 6.22 13.50
C GLU A 234 3.51 6.64 14.88
N VAL A 235 2.98 7.85 14.99
CA VAL A 235 2.41 8.35 16.25
C VAL A 235 1.21 7.50 16.68
N ILE A 236 0.34 7.10 15.74
CA ILE A 236 -0.78 6.20 16.04
C ILE A 236 -0.26 4.80 16.40
N ALA A 237 0.72 4.30 15.65
CA ALA A 237 1.29 2.98 15.89
C ALA A 237 1.89 2.86 17.31
N TRP A 238 2.49 3.91 17.85
CA TRP A 238 3.04 3.94 19.21
C TRP A 238 1.98 3.70 20.29
N GLU A 239 0.78 4.25 20.14
CA GLU A 239 -0.33 4.07 21.10
C GLU A 239 -0.72 2.58 21.21
N PHE A 240 -0.56 1.82 20.13
CA PHE A 240 -0.82 0.38 20.10
C PHE A 240 0.44 -0.48 20.37
N GLY A 241 1.56 0.13 20.77
CA GLY A 241 2.81 -0.58 21.06
C GLY A 241 3.56 -1.07 19.81
N CYS A 242 3.24 -0.54 18.64
CA CYS A 242 3.90 -0.82 17.38
C CYS A 242 4.98 0.22 17.06
N ARG A 243 5.91 -0.12 16.16
CA ARG A 243 6.93 0.78 15.60
C ARG A 243 6.96 0.64 14.09
N LEU A 244 7.16 1.75 13.39
CA LEU A 244 7.35 1.76 11.94
C LEU A 244 8.84 1.75 11.62
N LEU A 245 9.26 0.75 10.86
CA LEU A 245 10.65 0.59 10.43
C LEU A 245 10.69 0.21 8.95
N PRO A 246 11.68 0.71 8.19
CA PRO A 246 11.93 0.17 6.86
C PRO A 246 12.30 -1.32 6.96
N PRO A 247 11.90 -2.15 5.99
CA PRO A 247 12.25 -3.57 5.99
C PRO A 247 13.77 -3.75 5.94
N ARG A 248 14.34 -4.51 6.89
CA ARG A 248 15.80 -4.77 6.94
C ARG A 248 16.26 -5.68 5.80
N MET A 249 15.36 -6.52 5.32
CA MET A 249 15.55 -7.40 4.17
C MET A 249 14.41 -7.15 3.21
N THR A 250 14.69 -7.10 1.91
CA THR A 250 13.65 -6.91 0.89
C THR A 250 12.73 -8.15 0.88
N PRO A 251 11.47 -8.03 1.33
CA PRO A 251 10.58 -9.17 1.37
C PRO A 251 10.12 -9.51 -0.06
N ARG A 252 9.87 -10.79 -0.32
CA ARG A 252 9.53 -11.30 -1.66
C ARG A 252 8.36 -12.25 -1.58
N LEU A 253 7.44 -12.08 -2.52
CA LEU A 253 6.32 -12.99 -2.71
C LEU A 253 6.83 -14.24 -3.40
N THR A 254 6.62 -15.39 -2.77
CA THR A 254 6.92 -16.69 -3.37
C THR A 254 5.70 -17.19 -4.14
N VAL A 255 5.84 -17.30 -5.45
CA VAL A 255 4.84 -17.90 -6.34
C VAL A 255 5.48 -19.09 -7.04
N ARG A 256 5.27 -20.29 -6.50
CA ARG A 256 5.97 -21.52 -6.91
C ARG A 256 7.49 -21.33 -6.88
N ALA A 257 8.14 -21.36 -8.04
CA ALA A 257 9.58 -21.16 -8.18
C ALA A 257 9.98 -19.70 -8.47
N SER A 258 9.00 -18.80 -8.57
CA SER A 258 9.22 -17.38 -8.88
C SER A 258 9.16 -16.53 -7.62
N LEU A 259 10.01 -15.51 -7.54
CA LEU A 259 10.07 -14.56 -6.44
C LEU A 259 9.76 -13.16 -6.97
N PHE A 260 8.68 -12.55 -6.49
CA PHE A 260 8.29 -11.20 -6.87
C PHE A 260 8.57 -10.22 -5.72
N PRO A 261 9.46 -9.23 -5.91
CA PRO A 261 9.66 -8.20 -4.89
C PRO A 261 8.55 -7.14 -4.96
N SER A 262 8.25 -6.53 -3.82
CA SER A 262 7.53 -5.25 -3.76
C SER A 262 8.23 -4.36 -2.73
N ARG A 263 8.32 -3.05 -3.01
CA ARG A 263 8.96 -2.09 -2.11
C ARG A 263 7.99 -1.77 -0.98
N PHE A 264 8.48 -1.70 0.25
CA PHE A 264 7.78 -1.09 1.38
C PHE A 264 8.60 0.11 1.84
N SER A 265 7.94 1.24 2.05
CA SER A 265 8.57 2.39 2.67
C SER A 265 8.78 2.11 4.16
N ASN A 266 7.75 1.57 4.83
CA ASN A 266 7.83 1.11 6.21
C ASN A 266 6.94 -0.12 6.43
N LEU A 267 7.29 -0.92 7.43
CA LEU A 267 6.46 -1.98 8.00
C LEU A 267 6.25 -1.68 9.49
N ALA A 268 5.02 -1.85 9.95
CA ALA A 268 4.69 -1.77 11.37
C ALA A 268 4.97 -3.12 12.04
N TYR A 269 5.73 -3.09 13.12
CA TYR A 269 6.03 -4.24 13.95
C TYR A 269 5.58 -3.98 15.38
N ARG A 270 5.03 -4.98 16.06
CA ARG A 270 4.77 -4.93 17.48
C ARG A 270 6.09 -5.01 18.25
N THR A 271 6.20 -4.18 19.28
CA THR A 271 7.33 -4.23 20.22
C THR A 271 7.15 -5.46 21.12
N PRO A 272 8.18 -6.34 21.26
CA PRO A 272 8.08 -7.51 22.13
C PRO A 272 7.74 -7.14 23.57
N SER A 273 7.07 -8.03 24.30
CA SER A 273 6.69 -7.77 25.71
C SER A 273 7.89 -7.77 26.65
N THR A 274 8.96 -8.51 26.34
CA THR A 274 10.13 -8.64 27.23
C THR A 274 11.20 -7.59 26.96
N ILE A 275 11.77 -7.02 28.04
CA ILE A 275 12.83 -6.01 27.95
C ILE A 275 14.10 -6.58 27.29
N ALA A 276 14.41 -7.86 27.52
CA ALA A 276 15.58 -8.52 26.93
C ALA A 276 15.49 -8.59 25.40
N GLU A 277 14.34 -9.00 24.86
CA GLU A 277 14.09 -9.04 23.41
C GLU A 277 14.15 -7.64 22.81
N GLN A 278 13.53 -6.64 23.48
CA GLN A 278 13.60 -5.24 23.06
C GLN A 278 15.04 -4.72 22.97
N ARG A 279 15.87 -4.97 23.99
CA ARG A 279 17.29 -4.56 24.00
C ARG A 279 18.10 -5.26 22.91
N SER A 280 17.74 -6.49 22.57
CA SER A 280 18.39 -7.22 21.47
C SER A 280 17.95 -6.75 20.07
N GLY A 281 16.96 -5.85 20.00
CA GLY A 281 16.41 -5.32 18.75
C GLY A 281 15.44 -6.25 18.04
N MET A 282 14.84 -7.22 18.75
CA MET A 282 13.81 -8.11 18.23
C MET A 282 12.50 -7.36 17.98
N LEU A 283 11.77 -7.81 16.97
CA LEU A 283 10.47 -7.30 16.54
C LEU A 283 9.48 -8.45 16.37
N GLU A 284 8.18 -8.19 16.53
CA GLU A 284 7.12 -9.16 16.25
C GLU A 284 6.20 -8.65 15.13
N GLY A 285 5.86 -9.47 14.14
CA GLY A 285 4.95 -9.07 13.04
C GLY A 285 5.28 -9.74 11.71
N PRO A 286 5.03 -9.07 10.55
CA PRO A 286 4.53 -7.70 10.39
C PRO A 286 3.04 -7.53 10.74
N VAL A 287 2.67 -6.32 11.20
CA VAL A 287 1.30 -5.94 11.55
C VAL A 287 0.60 -5.23 10.39
N LEU A 288 1.24 -4.20 9.83
CA LEU A 288 0.70 -3.31 8.79
C LEU A 288 1.81 -2.89 7.83
N GLY A 289 1.52 -2.79 6.53
CA GLY A 289 2.48 -2.28 5.55
C GLY A 289 2.22 -0.83 5.16
N VAL A 290 3.28 -0.12 4.76
CA VAL A 290 3.18 1.23 4.19
C VAL A 290 3.95 1.28 2.87
N GLN A 291 3.26 1.69 1.80
CA GLN A 291 3.81 1.86 0.46
C GLN A 291 3.58 3.28 -0.02
N CYS A 292 4.65 4.07 -0.08
CA CYS A 292 4.64 5.38 -0.73
C CYS A 292 5.09 5.21 -2.17
N ARG A 293 4.38 5.84 -3.10
CA ARG A 293 4.59 5.72 -4.53
C ARG A 293 5.02 7.07 -5.11
N PRO A 294 6.09 7.11 -5.93
CA PRO A 294 6.54 8.35 -6.58
C PRO A 294 5.68 8.74 -7.78
N GLU A 295 4.90 7.81 -8.34
CA GLU A 295 4.07 8.08 -9.51
C GLU A 295 3.01 9.15 -9.21
N THR A 296 2.85 10.06 -10.17
CA THR A 296 1.86 11.16 -10.13
C THR A 296 0.87 11.11 -11.29
N SER A 297 1.09 10.22 -12.25
CA SER A 297 0.24 9.96 -13.42
C SER A 297 0.19 8.45 -13.65
N PHE A 298 -1.00 7.94 -13.88
CA PHE A 298 -1.29 6.51 -14.07
C PHE A 298 -1.91 6.20 -15.42
N ARG A 299 -2.30 7.24 -16.17
CA ARG A 299 -2.95 7.16 -17.48
C ARG A 299 -2.30 8.10 -18.47
N SER A 300 -2.13 7.64 -19.71
CA SER A 300 -1.90 8.55 -20.83
C SER A 300 -3.19 9.29 -21.17
N PRO A 301 -3.13 10.45 -21.87
CA PRO A 301 -4.32 11.21 -22.26
C PRO A 301 -5.37 10.40 -23.05
N GLU A 302 -4.93 9.36 -23.75
CA GLU A 302 -5.76 8.48 -24.57
C GLU A 302 -6.29 7.26 -23.79
N ASP A 303 -5.76 6.97 -22.59
CA ASP A 303 -6.14 5.79 -21.82
C ASP A 303 -7.46 6.00 -21.09
N GLU A 304 -8.37 5.04 -21.21
CA GLU A 304 -9.58 5.00 -20.39
C GLU A 304 -9.26 4.71 -18.92
N VAL A 305 -10.11 5.22 -18.02
CA VAL A 305 -10.02 4.98 -16.58
C VAL A 305 -10.04 3.48 -16.27
N GLY A 306 -9.03 3.02 -15.52
CA GLY A 306 -8.88 1.64 -15.09
C GLY A 306 -8.18 0.73 -16.08
N LYS A 307 -7.87 1.21 -17.30
CA LYS A 307 -7.16 0.45 -18.35
C LYS A 307 -5.72 0.91 -18.55
N GLY A 308 -5.29 1.98 -17.88
CA GLY A 308 -3.92 2.49 -17.98
C GLY A 308 -2.88 1.45 -17.54
N GLN A 309 -1.80 1.31 -18.31
CA GLN A 309 -0.73 0.35 -18.00
C GLN A 309 -0.10 0.61 -16.62
N ALA A 310 0.03 1.88 -16.22
CA ALA A 310 0.56 2.24 -14.91
C ALA A 310 -0.45 1.98 -13.77
N GLU A 311 -1.77 2.04 -14.02
CA GLU A 311 -2.79 1.62 -13.05
C GLU A 311 -2.77 0.11 -12.81
N ILE A 312 -2.60 -0.69 -13.87
CA ILE A 312 -2.49 -2.15 -13.77
C ILE A 312 -1.26 -2.52 -12.93
N LEU A 313 -0.12 -1.89 -13.22
CA LEU A 313 1.10 -2.09 -12.44
C LEU A 313 0.94 -1.60 -10.99
N ASP A 314 0.20 -0.52 -10.78
CA ASP A 314 -0.10 0.01 -9.45
C ASP A 314 -0.84 -1.03 -8.59
N LEU A 315 -1.98 -1.51 -9.09
CA LEU A 315 -2.77 -2.52 -8.39
C LEU A 315 -1.97 -3.81 -8.17
N MET A 316 -1.19 -4.24 -9.16
CA MET A 316 -0.32 -5.42 -9.00
C MET A 316 0.69 -5.24 -7.86
N ARG A 317 1.28 -4.06 -7.69
CA ARG A 317 2.25 -3.80 -6.60
C ARG A 317 1.60 -3.87 -5.22
N GLU A 318 0.36 -3.39 -5.09
CA GLU A 318 -0.41 -3.47 -3.83
C GLU A 318 -0.88 -4.91 -3.53
N VAL A 319 -1.35 -5.64 -4.54
CA VAL A 319 -1.69 -7.08 -4.42
C VAL A 319 -0.46 -7.89 -4.02
N VAL A 320 0.68 -7.66 -4.67
CA VAL A 320 1.94 -8.33 -4.30
C VAL A 320 2.37 -7.92 -2.89
N GLY A 321 2.28 -6.64 -2.52
CA GLY A 321 2.63 -6.15 -1.18
C GLY A 321 1.79 -6.80 -0.07
N THR A 322 0.48 -6.84 -0.23
CA THR A 322 -0.43 -7.50 0.72
C THR A 322 -0.18 -9.01 0.79
N LEU A 323 0.02 -9.70 -0.34
CA LEU A 323 0.37 -11.12 -0.34
C LEU A 323 1.74 -11.42 0.28
N ILE A 324 2.73 -10.52 0.15
CA ILE A 324 4.01 -10.63 0.84
C ILE A 324 3.78 -10.66 2.35
N MET A 325 3.04 -9.69 2.89
CA MET A 325 2.76 -9.63 4.32
C MET A 325 2.01 -10.87 4.79
N ALA A 326 1.06 -11.37 3.99
CA ALA A 326 0.35 -12.61 4.28
C ALA A 326 1.31 -13.82 4.37
N GLN A 327 2.27 -13.94 3.44
CA GLN A 327 3.28 -15.00 3.50
C GLN A 327 4.23 -14.83 4.70
N GLU A 328 4.65 -13.60 5.01
CA GLU A 328 5.50 -13.34 6.18
C GLU A 328 4.80 -13.70 7.49
N ARG A 329 3.52 -13.33 7.64
CA ARG A 329 2.70 -13.72 8.79
C ARG A 329 2.48 -15.23 8.87
N ALA A 330 2.33 -15.90 7.72
CA ALA A 330 2.20 -17.35 7.64
C ALA A 330 3.50 -18.13 7.97
N ARG A 331 4.62 -17.44 8.26
CA ARG A 331 5.85 -18.05 8.79
C ARG A 331 5.78 -18.33 10.29
N GLU A 332 4.73 -17.85 10.97
CA GLU A 332 4.52 -18.12 12.40
C GLU A 332 4.66 -19.62 12.73
N GLY A 333 5.48 -19.92 13.74
CA GLY A 333 5.73 -21.29 14.19
C GLY A 333 6.50 -22.18 13.20
N LYS A 334 6.98 -21.64 12.08
CA LYS A 334 7.76 -22.39 11.08
C LYS A 334 9.24 -22.06 11.17
N GLU A 335 10.05 -22.99 10.70
CA GLU A 335 11.48 -22.79 10.52
C GLU A 335 11.80 -22.48 9.06
N GLU A 336 12.82 -21.63 8.87
CA GLU A 336 13.28 -21.28 7.54
C GLU A 336 13.91 -22.48 6.84
N LYS A 337 13.32 -22.90 5.73
CA LYS A 337 13.94 -23.86 4.81
C LYS A 337 14.85 -23.11 3.84
N LYS A 338 16.15 -23.15 4.09
CA LYS A 338 17.13 -22.53 3.18
C LYS A 338 17.10 -23.23 1.82
N PRO A 339 17.15 -22.48 0.70
CA PRO A 339 17.37 -23.05 -0.61
C PRO A 339 18.58 -23.98 -0.62
N GLY A 340 18.40 -25.22 -1.08
CA GLY A 340 19.46 -26.22 -1.14
C GLY A 340 19.83 -26.90 0.18
N ALA A 341 19.12 -26.64 1.28
CA ALA A 341 19.26 -27.43 2.51
C ALA A 341 18.97 -28.92 2.24
N GLY A 342 19.80 -29.80 2.78
CA GLY A 342 19.79 -31.24 2.53
C GLY A 342 20.29 -31.65 1.14
N LYS A 343 20.85 -30.73 0.34
CA LYS A 343 21.38 -31.03 -0.99
C LYS A 343 22.90 -31.06 -0.97
N TRP A 344 23.47 -32.14 -1.52
CA TRP A 344 24.91 -32.40 -1.51
C TRP A 344 25.73 -31.22 -2.09
N TRP A 345 25.20 -30.53 -3.09
CA TRP A 345 25.89 -29.41 -3.74
C TRP A 345 25.98 -28.13 -2.91
N CYS A 346 25.22 -28.03 -1.80
CA CYS A 346 25.22 -26.91 -0.84
C CYS A 346 25.83 -27.28 0.53
N GLU A 347 25.91 -28.57 0.87
CA GLU A 347 26.35 -29.06 2.19
C GLU A 347 27.73 -29.72 2.18
N ALA A 348 28.12 -30.37 1.08
CA ALA A 348 29.42 -30.99 0.99
C ALA A 348 30.52 -29.93 0.77
N PRO A 349 31.61 -29.93 1.54
CA PRO A 349 32.82 -29.18 1.20
C PRO A 349 33.29 -29.63 -0.17
N ARG A 350 33.30 -28.73 -1.15
CA ARG A 350 33.81 -29.08 -2.49
C ARG A 350 35.33 -29.18 -2.42
N TRP A 351 35.86 -30.25 -3.00
CA TRP A 351 37.28 -30.64 -3.04
C TRP A 351 38.23 -29.44 -3.17
N GLY A 352 39.22 -29.34 -2.27
CA GLY A 352 40.32 -28.38 -2.34
C GLY A 352 40.36 -27.28 -1.28
N GLY A 353 39.39 -27.20 -0.36
CA GLY A 353 39.48 -26.35 0.84
C GLY A 353 39.65 -27.20 2.08
N GLY A 354 40.87 -27.28 2.63
CA GLY A 354 41.11 -27.93 3.92
C GLY A 354 40.30 -27.28 5.05
N PRO A 355 40.05 -28.00 6.16
CA PRO A 355 39.32 -27.44 7.30
C PRO A 355 40.20 -26.41 8.00
N GLY A 356 39.99 -25.11 7.70
CA GLY A 356 40.59 -24.01 8.45
C GLY A 356 41.36 -22.96 7.64
N GLY A 357 40.79 -22.39 6.57
CA GLY A 357 41.41 -21.22 5.93
C GLY A 357 40.45 -20.39 5.09
N GLU A 358 40.19 -19.16 5.53
CA GLU A 358 39.79 -18.08 4.62
C GLU A 358 40.92 -17.89 3.59
N VAL A 359 40.67 -18.27 2.34
CA VAL A 359 41.56 -17.94 1.22
C VAL A 359 41.43 -16.44 0.99
N GLY A 360 42.29 -15.66 1.65
CA GLY A 360 42.30 -14.20 1.52
C GLY A 360 43.19 -13.42 2.48
N ASN A 361 43.87 -14.05 3.45
CA ASN A 361 44.78 -13.34 4.35
C ASN A 361 46.24 -13.57 3.92
N PRO A 362 46.95 -12.58 3.33
CA PRO A 362 48.32 -12.76 2.86
C PRO A 362 49.30 -12.46 4.00
N VAL A 363 49.23 -13.21 5.10
CA VAL A 363 50.29 -13.21 6.11
C VAL A 363 50.57 -14.65 6.48
N GLY A 364 51.34 -15.30 5.62
CA GLY A 364 51.86 -16.65 5.82
C GLY A 364 53.29 -16.67 5.30
N ASN A 365 54.22 -16.63 6.24
CA ASN A 365 55.66 -16.55 6.06
C ASN A 365 56.20 -17.81 5.35
N SER A 366 56.86 -17.64 4.21
CA SER A 366 57.81 -18.62 3.66
C SER A 366 58.90 -17.88 2.90
N ASP A 367 60.07 -17.77 3.54
CA ASP A 367 61.31 -17.30 2.96
C ASP A 367 61.81 -18.31 1.92
N ASP A 368 61.59 -18.05 0.64
CA ASP A 368 62.32 -18.69 -0.46
C ASP A 368 62.62 -17.62 -1.54
N PRO A 369 63.86 -17.54 -2.06
CA PRO A 369 64.25 -16.46 -2.98
C PRO A 369 63.75 -16.72 -4.41
N ALA A 370 63.15 -15.70 -5.01
CA ALA A 370 62.64 -15.75 -6.39
C ALA A 370 63.77 -15.66 -7.45
N PRO A 371 63.65 -16.35 -8.62
CA PRO A 371 64.60 -16.25 -9.73
C PRO A 371 64.36 -14.98 -10.58
N PRO A 372 65.36 -14.52 -11.38
CA PRO A 372 65.38 -13.16 -11.91
C PRO A 372 64.46 -12.97 -13.14
N ILE A 373 63.79 -11.81 -13.18
CA ILE A 373 62.88 -11.39 -14.24
C ILE A 373 63.66 -10.87 -15.44
N GLY A 374 63.64 -11.62 -16.55
CA GLY A 374 64.03 -11.15 -17.87
C GLY A 374 62.98 -10.22 -18.48
N ARG A 375 63.41 -9.04 -18.96
CA ARG A 375 62.58 -8.04 -19.64
C ARG A 375 62.15 -8.55 -21.02
N GLY A 376 60.85 -8.58 -21.27
CA GLY A 376 60.28 -8.91 -22.58
C GLY A 376 58.84 -8.38 -22.70
N ARG A 377 58.70 -7.33 -23.50
CA ARG A 377 57.53 -6.47 -23.74
C ARG A 377 56.32 -7.26 -24.26
N ALA A 378 55.15 -7.13 -23.62
CA ALA A 378 53.85 -7.53 -24.18
C ALA A 378 52.80 -6.46 -23.85
N GLY A 379 52.42 -5.70 -24.88
CA GLY A 379 51.19 -4.91 -24.89
C GLY A 379 49.97 -5.83 -25.04
N LEU A 380 48.79 -5.26 -24.74
CA LEU A 380 47.47 -5.90 -24.71
C LEU A 380 47.17 -6.69 -23.42
N ARG A 381 46.92 -5.95 -22.32
CA ARG A 381 46.07 -6.43 -21.23
C ARG A 381 44.63 -6.53 -21.75
N GLY A 382 44.33 -7.63 -22.43
CA GLY A 382 42.97 -8.14 -22.50
C GLY A 382 42.51 -8.45 -21.08
N ASP A 383 41.41 -7.83 -20.67
CA ASP A 383 40.79 -8.02 -19.37
C ASP A 383 40.20 -9.44 -19.28
N ARG A 384 41.06 -10.43 -19.05
CA ARG A 384 40.68 -11.81 -18.69
C ARG A 384 40.38 -11.90 -17.20
N ARG A 385 39.42 -11.09 -16.72
CA ARG A 385 38.67 -11.38 -15.48
C ARG A 385 37.25 -11.81 -15.81
N ALA A 386 37.17 -12.86 -16.63
CA ALA A 386 36.02 -13.74 -16.60
C ALA A 386 36.02 -14.49 -15.26
N SER A 387 35.02 -14.16 -14.44
CA SER A 387 34.05 -15.16 -14.00
C SER A 387 34.63 -16.48 -13.50
N PHE A 388 35.23 -16.48 -12.31
CA PHE A 388 35.36 -17.71 -11.53
C PHE A 388 34.89 -17.49 -10.09
N LYS A 389 33.77 -18.17 -9.77
CA LYS A 389 33.31 -18.55 -8.43
C LYS A 389 32.80 -17.43 -7.51
N ARG A 390 31.58 -16.94 -7.77
CA ARG A 390 30.67 -16.68 -6.64
C ARG A 390 30.21 -18.04 -6.12
N LEU A 391 30.85 -18.41 -5.03
CA LEU A 391 30.63 -19.59 -4.23
C LEU A 391 29.15 -19.71 -3.87
N ASP A 392 28.47 -20.74 -4.36
CA ASP A 392 27.10 -21.08 -3.93
C ASP A 392 27.17 -21.77 -2.56
N ARG A 393 27.66 -21.02 -1.55
CA ARG A 393 27.38 -21.30 -0.15
C ARG A 393 25.87 -21.30 0.02
N GLN A 394 25.33 -22.14 0.90
CA GLN A 394 23.93 -22.03 1.36
C GLN A 394 23.57 -20.55 1.45
N SER A 395 22.60 -20.11 0.64
CA SER A 395 22.23 -18.71 0.59
C SER A 395 21.97 -18.22 2.00
N SER A 396 22.45 -17.01 2.35
CA SER A 396 21.98 -16.34 3.56
C SER A 396 20.46 -16.38 3.54
N GLY A 397 19.83 -16.91 4.59
CA GLY A 397 18.39 -17.06 4.66
C GLY A 397 17.65 -15.80 4.22
N ALA A 398 16.50 -15.96 3.57
CA ALA A 398 15.60 -14.89 3.18
C ALA A 398 14.80 -14.32 4.37
N TRP A 399 14.82 -14.97 5.54
CA TRP A 399 14.09 -14.56 6.73
C TRP A 399 14.94 -13.67 7.64
N ASP A 400 14.33 -12.61 8.20
CA ASP A 400 15.02 -11.73 9.14
C ASP A 400 15.13 -12.38 10.52
N LYS A 401 16.36 -12.63 10.97
CA LYS A 401 16.67 -13.22 12.28
C LYS A 401 16.26 -12.34 13.46
N LYS A 402 16.05 -11.03 13.24
CA LYS A 402 15.59 -10.07 14.24
C LYS A 402 14.08 -9.86 14.24
N VAL A 403 13.34 -10.68 13.48
CA VAL A 403 11.88 -10.65 13.42
C VAL A 403 11.34 -12.01 13.83
N LYS A 404 10.49 -12.00 14.85
CA LYS A 404 9.64 -13.12 15.22
C LYS A 404 8.36 -13.02 14.41
N TYR A 405 8.29 -13.79 13.33
CA TYR A 405 7.14 -13.79 12.44
C TYR A 405 5.89 -14.29 13.17
N GLN A 406 4.83 -13.48 13.17
CA GLN A 406 3.55 -13.77 13.83
C GLN A 406 2.38 -13.16 13.07
N ALA A 407 1.27 -13.90 12.96
CA ALA A 407 0.02 -13.41 12.40
C ALA A 407 -0.82 -12.69 13.49
N ILE A 408 -0.31 -11.55 13.95
CA ILE A 408 -0.94 -10.76 15.03
C ILE A 408 -2.36 -10.32 14.58
N GLY A 409 -3.35 -10.56 15.45
CA GLY A 409 -4.76 -10.20 15.20
C GLY A 409 -5.51 -11.16 14.27
N LYS A 410 -4.88 -12.25 13.82
CA LYS A 410 -5.54 -13.27 13.00
C LYS A 410 -6.42 -14.16 13.88
N ASN A 411 -7.67 -14.38 13.47
CA ASN A 411 -8.51 -15.42 14.07
C ASN A 411 -8.03 -16.80 13.57
N LYS A 412 -7.53 -17.63 14.49
CA LYS A 412 -6.96 -18.95 14.19
C LYS A 412 -7.98 -19.93 13.62
N GLU A 413 -9.23 -19.84 14.05
CA GLU A 413 -10.31 -20.75 13.63
C GLU A 413 -10.81 -20.44 12.20
N SER A 414 -10.74 -19.18 11.80
CA SER A 414 -11.33 -18.72 10.52
C SER A 414 -10.63 -19.28 9.27
N GLY A 415 -9.39 -19.76 9.39
CA GLY A 415 -8.57 -20.18 8.24
C GLY A 415 -8.18 -19.04 7.27
N VAL A 416 -8.55 -17.79 7.60
CA VAL A 416 -8.38 -16.60 6.77
C VAL A 416 -7.58 -15.55 7.55
N ASP A 417 -6.79 -14.75 6.85
CA ASP A 417 -6.04 -13.63 7.41
C ASP A 417 -6.51 -12.31 6.79
N ASP A 418 -6.56 -11.27 7.63
CA ASP A 418 -6.89 -9.90 7.25
C ASP A 418 -5.60 -9.10 7.20
N ILE A 419 -5.25 -8.61 6.02
CA ILE A 419 -4.01 -7.91 5.77
C ILE A 419 -4.32 -6.47 5.40
N PHE A 420 -3.73 -5.54 6.13
CA PHE A 420 -3.88 -4.11 5.84
C PHE A 420 -2.60 -3.53 5.23
N LEU A 421 -2.79 -2.58 4.30
CA LEU A 421 -1.73 -1.82 3.66
C LEU A 421 -2.16 -0.35 3.59
N ILE A 422 -1.27 0.56 3.98
CA ILE A 422 -1.43 2.00 3.71
C ILE A 422 -0.73 2.28 2.38
N SER A 423 -1.49 2.70 1.38
CA SER A 423 -0.97 3.19 0.10
C SER A 423 -0.94 4.72 0.13
N SER A 424 0.13 5.32 -0.39
CA SER A 424 0.24 6.77 -0.51
C SER A 424 0.76 7.20 -1.86
N ILE A 425 0.06 8.16 -2.47
CA ILE A 425 0.45 8.87 -3.69
C ILE A 425 0.27 10.37 -3.47
N ASN A 426 1.07 11.21 -4.13
CA ASN A 426 0.98 12.66 -3.99
C ASN A 426 1.09 13.09 -2.50
N HIS A 427 0.06 13.75 -1.97
CA HIS A 427 -0.15 14.09 -0.56
C HIS A 427 -1.37 13.35 0.05
N HIS A 428 -1.78 12.25 -0.57
CA HIS A 428 -2.94 11.44 -0.17
C HIS A 428 -2.51 10.10 0.40
N ILE A 429 -3.37 9.51 1.25
CA ILE A 429 -3.25 8.13 1.70
C ILE A 429 -4.56 7.38 1.49
N SER A 430 -4.48 6.07 1.35
CA SER A 430 -5.63 5.17 1.30
C SER A 430 -5.33 3.91 2.11
N ILE A 431 -6.36 3.34 2.72
CA ILE A 431 -6.28 2.11 3.50
C ILE A 431 -6.79 0.98 2.62
N LEU A 432 -5.98 -0.08 2.48
CA LEU A 432 -6.32 -1.29 1.77
C LEU A 432 -6.48 -2.44 2.74
N HIS A 433 -7.49 -3.26 2.48
CA HIS A 433 -7.78 -4.50 3.20
C HIS A 433 -7.81 -5.65 2.21
N LEU A 434 -6.90 -6.61 2.37
CA LEU A 434 -6.92 -7.89 1.65
C LEU A 434 -7.35 -8.99 2.62
N ARG A 435 -8.37 -9.74 2.22
CA ARG A 435 -8.76 -10.98 2.88
C ARG A 435 -8.20 -12.17 2.12
N VAL A 436 -7.36 -12.99 2.77
CA VAL A 436 -6.66 -14.10 2.11
C VAL A 436 -6.74 -15.39 2.91
N SER A 437 -7.13 -16.48 2.26
CA SER A 437 -7.21 -17.81 2.90
C SER A 437 -5.83 -18.47 3.00
N HIS A 438 -5.62 -19.28 4.04
CA HIS A 438 -4.41 -20.10 4.16
C HIS A 438 -4.25 -21.05 2.96
N SER A 439 -5.36 -21.57 2.45
CA SER A 439 -5.42 -22.40 1.24
C SER A 439 -4.92 -21.68 0.00
N TYR A 440 -5.25 -20.40 -0.16
CA TYR A 440 -4.74 -19.58 -1.26
C TYR A 440 -3.23 -19.38 -1.16
N LEU A 441 -2.71 -19.06 0.02
CA LEU A 441 -1.26 -18.92 0.24
C LEU A 441 -0.51 -20.21 -0.08
N ARG A 442 -1.04 -21.36 0.35
CA ARG A 442 -0.48 -22.67 0.02
C ARG A 442 -0.49 -22.92 -1.50
N PHE A 443 -1.56 -22.54 -2.19
CA PHE A 443 -1.65 -22.63 -3.65
C PHE A 443 -0.58 -21.75 -4.31
N LEU A 444 -0.37 -20.51 -3.86
CA LEU A 444 0.69 -19.65 -4.38
C LEU A 444 2.07 -20.27 -4.20
N GLU A 445 2.39 -20.79 -3.01
CA GLU A 445 3.72 -21.35 -2.70
C GLU A 445 3.98 -22.69 -3.40
N SER A 446 3.03 -23.63 -3.32
CA SER A 446 3.22 -25.01 -3.77
C SER A 446 2.65 -25.30 -5.15
N GLY A 447 1.68 -24.49 -5.59
CA GLY A 447 0.86 -24.80 -6.75
C GLY A 447 -0.23 -25.84 -6.54
N ALA A 448 -0.32 -26.43 -5.36
CA ALA A 448 -1.29 -27.48 -5.05
C ALA A 448 -2.64 -26.88 -4.68
N LEU A 449 -3.70 -27.40 -5.28
CA LEU A 449 -5.07 -27.08 -4.89
C LEU A 449 -5.45 -27.86 -3.61
N PRO A 450 -6.31 -27.32 -2.74
CA PRO A 450 -6.83 -28.03 -1.57
C PRO A 450 -7.49 -29.36 -1.97
N ARG A 451 -7.29 -30.41 -1.15
CA ARG A 451 -7.97 -31.70 -1.32
C ARG A 451 -9.38 -31.59 -0.73
N TYR A 452 -10.39 -31.56 -1.58
CA TYR A 452 -11.80 -31.35 -1.22
C TYR A 452 -12.35 -32.44 -0.28
N PRO A 453 -13.30 -32.06 0.59
CA PRO A 453 -14.65 -32.59 0.46
C PRO A 453 -15.57 -31.47 0.00
N VAL A 454 -16.09 -31.58 -1.23
CA VAL A 454 -16.99 -30.56 -1.77
C VAL A 454 -18.30 -30.66 -0.99
N SER A 455 -18.72 -29.62 -0.29
CA SER A 455 -20.11 -29.55 0.17
C SER A 455 -21.03 -29.60 -1.07
N PRO A 456 -22.19 -30.27 -1.02
CA PRO A 456 -23.11 -30.33 -2.14
C PRO A 456 -23.50 -28.95 -2.71
N SER A 457 -23.53 -27.92 -1.84
CA SER A 457 -23.81 -26.52 -2.19
C SER A 457 -22.73 -25.84 -3.05
N LEU A 458 -21.47 -26.27 -2.93
CA LEU A 458 -20.39 -25.76 -3.77
C LEU A 458 -20.51 -26.36 -5.17
N LYS A 459 -20.82 -27.66 -5.32
CA LYS A 459 -20.97 -28.30 -6.64
C LYS A 459 -22.00 -27.60 -7.53
N SER A 460 -23.12 -27.17 -6.96
CA SER A 460 -24.15 -26.43 -7.69
C SER A 460 -23.66 -25.02 -8.08
N SER A 461 -22.95 -24.31 -7.20
CA SER A 461 -22.38 -22.99 -7.53
C SER A 461 -21.26 -23.07 -8.57
N PHE A 462 -20.42 -24.10 -8.53
CA PHE A 462 -19.42 -24.42 -9.57
C PHE A 462 -20.08 -24.62 -10.93
N ALA A 463 -21.14 -25.44 -11.00
CA ALA A 463 -21.85 -25.73 -12.23
C ALA A 463 -22.58 -24.49 -12.78
N GLN A 464 -23.22 -23.71 -11.91
CA GLN A 464 -23.95 -22.50 -12.28
C GLN A 464 -23.00 -21.38 -12.74
N ALA A 465 -21.89 -21.15 -12.05
CA ALA A 465 -20.90 -20.15 -12.45
C ALA A 465 -20.19 -20.50 -13.77
N ALA A 466 -19.90 -21.78 -14.00
CA ALA A 466 -19.35 -22.25 -15.27
C ALA A 466 -20.36 -22.09 -16.43
N ALA A 467 -21.65 -22.35 -16.20
CA ALA A 467 -22.70 -22.15 -17.20
C ALA A 467 -22.90 -20.65 -17.54
N THR A 468 -22.90 -19.77 -16.55
CA THR A 468 -23.01 -18.31 -16.77
C THR A 468 -21.79 -17.75 -17.51
N ALA A 469 -20.59 -18.24 -17.23
CA ALA A 469 -19.38 -17.83 -17.95
C ALA A 469 -19.39 -18.31 -19.42
N ALA A 470 -19.89 -19.53 -19.68
CA ALA A 470 -20.07 -20.04 -21.04
C ALA A 470 -21.11 -19.23 -21.83
N ALA A 471 -22.20 -18.80 -21.17
CA ALA A 471 -23.23 -17.96 -21.78
C ALA A 471 -22.72 -16.52 -22.08
N ALA A 472 -21.89 -15.95 -21.20
CA ALA A 472 -21.29 -14.63 -21.43
C ALA A 472 -20.25 -14.62 -22.57
N GLY A 473 -19.54 -15.73 -22.79
CA GLY A 473 -18.61 -15.89 -23.91
C GLY A 473 -19.30 -16.06 -25.28
N ALA A 474 -20.55 -16.52 -25.31
CA ALA A 474 -21.31 -16.71 -26.54
C ALA A 474 -21.90 -15.41 -27.12
N HIS A 475 -22.05 -14.36 -26.30
CA HIS A 475 -22.63 -13.07 -26.74
C HIS A 475 -21.63 -12.06 -27.31
N SER A 476 -20.36 -12.44 -27.51
CA SER A 476 -19.33 -11.57 -28.11
C SER A 476 -18.99 -11.94 -29.57
N GLN A 477 -19.73 -12.87 -30.18
CA GLN A 477 -19.35 -13.46 -31.46
C GLN A 477 -20.47 -13.42 -32.52
N ASP A 478 -21.28 -12.36 -32.54
CA ASP A 478 -22.18 -12.07 -33.67
C ASP A 478 -22.23 -10.55 -33.88
N ASP A 479 -21.30 -10.04 -34.68
CA ASP A 479 -21.48 -8.82 -35.49
C ASP A 479 -20.29 -8.67 -36.45
N ILE A 480 -20.27 -9.50 -37.49
CA ILE A 480 -19.52 -9.22 -38.73
C ILE A 480 -20.55 -9.26 -39.87
N HIS A 481 -21.13 -8.11 -40.20
CA HIS A 481 -21.83 -7.95 -41.46
C HIS A 481 -20.82 -7.58 -42.57
N MET A 482 -20.48 -8.60 -43.36
CA MET A 482 -19.98 -8.45 -44.72
C MET A 482 -21.04 -7.73 -45.56
N VAL A 483 -20.67 -6.60 -46.18
CA VAL A 483 -21.44 -6.00 -47.28
C VAL A 483 -20.60 -6.09 -48.55
N ASP A 484 -21.08 -6.95 -49.45
CA ASP A 484 -20.60 -7.16 -50.81
C ASP A 484 -21.19 -6.06 -51.71
N ILE A 485 -20.35 -5.29 -52.42
CA ILE A 485 -20.80 -4.36 -53.46
C ILE A 485 -19.92 -4.55 -54.70
N SER A 486 -20.55 -5.10 -55.74
CA SER A 486 -20.00 -5.29 -57.08
C SER A 486 -20.43 -4.15 -58.03
N GLY A 487 -19.49 -3.24 -58.31
CA GLY A 487 -19.26 -2.47 -59.56
C GLY A 487 -20.30 -1.44 -60.06
N PRO A 488 -20.00 -0.66 -61.15
CA PRO A 488 -18.69 -0.28 -61.69
C PRO A 488 -18.51 1.24 -61.96
N GLY A 489 -17.25 1.70 -61.90
CA GLY A 489 -16.59 2.73 -62.73
C GLY A 489 -17.23 4.11 -63.00
N LYS A 490 -16.55 5.18 -62.53
CA LYS A 490 -16.13 6.36 -63.34
C LYS A 490 -15.37 7.40 -62.48
N GLU A 491 -14.12 7.64 -62.82
CA GLU A 491 -13.40 8.92 -62.60
C GLU A 491 -14.00 10.00 -63.54
N PRO A 492 -13.96 11.33 -63.21
CA PRO A 492 -12.68 12.07 -63.24
C PRO A 492 -12.52 13.34 -62.33
N GLU A 493 -11.25 13.74 -62.20
CA GLU A 493 -10.65 15.09 -62.22
C GLU A 493 -11.19 16.31 -61.41
N THR A 494 -10.28 16.82 -60.57
CA THR A 494 -9.83 18.23 -60.36
C THR A 494 -10.82 19.42 -60.47
N ARG A 495 -10.91 20.23 -59.40
CA ARG A 495 -10.59 21.69 -59.42
C ARG A 495 -10.82 22.41 -58.06
N LYS A 496 -9.73 23.05 -57.61
CA LYS A 496 -9.59 24.43 -57.08
C LYS A 496 -10.46 24.93 -55.91
N LEU A 497 -9.71 25.36 -54.88
CA LEU A 497 -10.02 26.37 -53.85
C LEU A 497 -10.67 27.65 -54.44
N PRO A 498 -11.29 28.49 -53.59
CA PRO A 498 -10.55 29.68 -53.17
C PRO A 498 -10.66 30.01 -51.67
N ALA A 499 -9.75 30.90 -51.29
CA ALA A 499 -9.45 31.35 -49.94
C ALA A 499 -10.13 32.69 -49.58
N THR A 500 -10.09 32.94 -48.26
CA THR A 500 -9.92 34.25 -47.60
C THR A 500 -11.17 35.12 -47.34
N VAL A 501 -11.37 35.47 -46.06
CA VAL A 501 -11.36 36.84 -45.46
C VAL A 501 -12.00 36.74 -44.07
N THR A 502 -11.18 36.80 -43.01
CA THR A 502 -11.09 37.90 -42.01
C THR A 502 -12.34 37.99 -41.14
N GLY A 503 -12.34 37.87 -39.81
CA GLY A 503 -11.34 38.05 -38.78
C GLY A 503 -12.05 38.80 -37.65
N GLN A 504 -12.23 38.21 -36.46
CA GLN A 504 -12.57 38.99 -35.28
C GLN A 504 -12.24 38.24 -33.99
N GLN A 505 -11.40 38.90 -33.22
CA GLN A 505 -10.89 38.53 -31.91
C GLN A 505 -11.83 39.13 -30.86
N ILE A 506 -12.47 38.31 -30.00
CA ILE A 506 -13.11 38.79 -28.77
C ILE A 506 -12.89 37.76 -27.64
N GLY A 507 -12.17 38.21 -26.61
CA GLY A 507 -12.60 38.11 -25.21
C GLY A 507 -12.54 36.75 -24.52
N ALA A 508 -11.48 36.56 -23.73
CA ALA A 508 -11.46 35.63 -22.62
C ALA A 508 -12.59 35.93 -21.61
N ARG A 509 -13.34 34.89 -21.22
CA ARG A 509 -14.14 34.84 -20.00
C ARG A 509 -14.05 33.43 -19.41
N SER A 510 -13.62 33.37 -18.16
CA SER A 510 -13.72 32.20 -17.28
C SER A 510 -15.14 31.62 -17.26
N PRO A 511 -15.33 30.29 -17.24
CA PRO A 511 -16.59 29.74 -16.77
C PRO A 511 -16.56 29.68 -15.25
N ALA A 512 -17.31 30.59 -14.65
CA ALA A 512 -17.76 30.47 -13.28
C ALA A 512 -18.51 29.15 -13.09
N TYR A 513 -18.25 28.55 -11.94
CA TYR A 513 -19.05 27.54 -11.28
C TYR A 513 -20.55 27.91 -11.36
N ASN A 514 -21.35 27.10 -12.02
CA ASN A 514 -22.81 27.21 -11.99
C ASN A 514 -23.37 25.95 -11.31
N PRO A 515 -24.10 26.10 -10.17
CA PRO A 515 -24.67 24.98 -9.45
C PRO A 515 -25.85 24.38 -10.22
N SER A 516 -25.89 23.04 -10.29
CA SER A 516 -27.00 22.30 -10.89
C SER A 516 -28.34 22.57 -10.16
N PRO A 517 -29.47 22.60 -10.89
CA PRO A 517 -30.81 22.81 -10.34
C PRO A 517 -31.36 21.57 -9.59
N PRO A 518 -32.40 21.72 -8.74
CA PRO A 518 -32.88 20.65 -7.89
C PRO A 518 -33.70 19.64 -8.71
N VAL A 519 -33.39 18.34 -8.54
CA VAL A 519 -34.22 17.27 -9.09
C VAL A 519 -34.84 16.47 -7.97
N THR A 520 -36.15 16.49 -8.02
CA THR A 520 -37.19 15.83 -7.26
C THR A 520 -36.96 14.35 -7.05
N THR A 521 -37.29 13.88 -5.84
CA THR A 521 -37.40 12.47 -5.45
C THR A 521 -38.41 11.70 -6.30
N PRO A 522 -38.09 10.44 -6.63
CA PRO A 522 -39.11 9.41 -6.78
C PRO A 522 -38.97 8.31 -5.71
N ALA A 523 -40.13 7.76 -5.39
CA ALA A 523 -40.42 6.88 -4.27
C ALA A 523 -39.67 5.54 -4.27
N THR A 524 -39.46 5.07 -3.04
CA THR A 524 -39.02 3.75 -2.60
C THR A 524 -39.72 2.59 -3.31
N PRO A 525 -38.98 1.56 -3.75
CA PRO A 525 -39.46 0.19 -3.72
C PRO A 525 -38.84 -0.54 -2.52
N SER A 526 -39.71 -1.03 -1.65
CA SER A 526 -39.41 -1.91 -0.52
C SER A 526 -38.65 -3.16 -0.96
N SER A 527 -37.41 -3.32 -0.49
CA SER A 527 -36.67 -4.58 -0.59
C SER A 527 -37.20 -5.62 0.41
N PRO A 528 -37.35 -6.89 -0.01
CA PRO A 528 -37.91 -7.94 0.84
C PRO A 528 -36.93 -8.40 1.92
N MET A 529 -37.49 -8.61 3.11
CA MET A 529 -36.90 -9.24 4.29
C MET A 529 -36.18 -10.55 3.89
N MET A 530 -34.85 -10.59 4.04
CA MET A 530 -34.10 -11.85 4.09
C MET A 530 -34.42 -12.53 5.42
N MET A 531 -35.16 -13.64 5.35
CA MET A 531 -35.42 -14.48 6.50
C MET A 531 -34.10 -15.07 7.03
N VAL A 532 -33.88 -14.85 8.33
CA VAL A 532 -32.84 -15.51 9.10
C VAL A 532 -33.27 -16.95 9.33
N ASP A 533 -32.67 -17.89 8.61
CA ASP A 533 -32.92 -19.31 8.84
C ASP A 533 -32.09 -19.78 10.05
N GLY A 534 -32.78 -19.90 11.18
CA GLY A 534 -32.22 -20.38 12.43
C GLY A 534 -32.11 -21.90 12.43
N SER A 535 -30.95 -22.43 12.05
CA SER A 535 -30.62 -23.84 12.26
C SER A 535 -29.77 -24.03 13.53
N LYS A 536 -30.45 -24.45 14.60
CA LYS A 536 -29.90 -25.06 15.81
C LYS A 536 -28.94 -26.20 15.43
N VAL A 537 -27.67 -26.12 15.85
CA VAL A 537 -26.75 -27.25 15.81
C VAL A 537 -26.93 -28.06 17.09
N VAL A 538 -27.60 -29.22 16.96
CA VAL A 538 -27.65 -30.26 17.99
C VAL A 538 -26.33 -31.04 17.96
N GLY A 539 -25.74 -31.24 19.13
CA GLY A 539 -24.44 -31.88 19.30
C GLY A 539 -24.37 -33.33 18.81
N GLY A 540 -23.29 -33.64 18.10
CA GLY A 540 -22.85 -34.99 17.77
C GLY A 540 -21.36 -35.13 18.05
N LYS A 541 -20.99 -36.05 18.94
CA LYS A 541 -19.61 -36.41 19.28
C LYS A 541 -18.89 -37.07 18.10
N GLY A 542 -17.62 -36.69 17.89
CA GLY A 542 -16.55 -37.57 17.41
C GLY A 542 -16.38 -37.77 15.89
N ASN A 543 -15.53 -36.94 15.27
CA ASN A 543 -14.39 -37.38 14.43
C ASN A 543 -13.59 -36.15 13.97
N GLY A 544 -12.25 -36.26 13.95
CA GLY A 544 -11.30 -35.17 13.75
C GLY A 544 -11.70 -34.13 12.70
N GLY A 545 -11.95 -32.90 13.15
CA GLY A 545 -12.50 -31.82 12.36
C GLY A 545 -11.58 -31.37 11.24
N ALA A 546 -11.88 -31.78 10.01
CA ALA A 546 -11.43 -31.04 8.84
C ALA A 546 -12.17 -29.69 8.85
N CYS A 547 -11.46 -28.61 9.20
CA CYS A 547 -11.99 -27.27 9.14
C CYS A 547 -12.50 -27.00 7.70
N ALA A 548 -13.80 -26.75 7.54
CA ALA A 548 -14.41 -26.57 6.23
C ALA A 548 -13.76 -25.37 5.51
N LEU A 549 -13.42 -25.54 4.23
CA LEU A 549 -12.85 -24.44 3.46
C LEU A 549 -13.86 -23.30 3.34
N PRO A 550 -13.43 -22.02 3.46
CA PRO A 550 -14.25 -20.89 3.08
C PRO A 550 -14.78 -21.09 1.65
N THR A 551 -16.05 -20.78 1.42
CA THR A 551 -16.75 -21.01 0.14
C THR A 551 -16.10 -20.33 -1.07
N ASP A 552 -15.24 -19.34 -0.83
CA ASP A 552 -14.58 -18.51 -1.83
C ASP A 552 -13.06 -18.40 -1.62
N TRP A 553 -12.43 -19.40 -1.02
CA TRP A 553 -10.99 -19.42 -0.69
C TRP A 553 -10.05 -19.05 -1.85
N TYR A 554 -10.53 -19.18 -3.09
CA TYR A 554 -9.83 -18.99 -4.36
C TYR A 554 -9.91 -17.56 -4.92
N VAL A 555 -10.57 -16.63 -4.24
CA VAL A 555 -10.69 -15.21 -4.64
C VAL A 555 -9.84 -14.35 -3.71
N LEU A 556 -9.05 -13.45 -4.28
CA LEU A 556 -8.37 -12.41 -3.51
C LEU A 556 -9.27 -11.18 -3.42
N ARG A 557 -10.00 -11.06 -2.31
CA ARG A 557 -10.89 -9.92 -2.06
C ARG A 557 -10.12 -8.77 -1.44
N MET A 558 -9.98 -7.70 -2.22
CA MET A 558 -9.29 -6.48 -1.86
C MET A 558 -10.30 -5.34 -1.81
N ARG A 559 -10.22 -4.52 -0.77
CA ARG A 559 -11.08 -3.36 -0.58
C ARG A 559 -10.20 -2.16 -0.29
N ARG A 560 -10.53 -1.02 -0.87
CA ARG A 560 -9.75 0.21 -0.76
C ARG A 560 -10.66 1.34 -0.29
N SER A 561 -10.21 2.10 0.70
CA SER A 561 -10.88 3.34 1.09
C SER A 561 -10.81 4.39 -0.03
N LYS A 562 -11.55 5.49 0.10
CA LYS A 562 -11.20 6.68 -0.69
C LYS A 562 -9.77 7.15 -0.41
N TRP A 563 -9.23 7.97 -1.30
CA TRP A 563 -7.96 8.66 -1.08
C TRP A 563 -8.21 9.87 -0.17
N PHE A 564 -7.62 9.87 1.03
CA PHE A 564 -7.70 10.95 1.99
C PHE A 564 -6.60 11.97 1.76
N ASN A 565 -6.96 13.23 1.55
CA ASN A 565 -6.06 14.36 1.43
C ASN A 565 -5.51 14.77 2.80
N LEU A 566 -4.20 14.63 3.02
CA LEU A 566 -3.58 15.01 4.30
C LEU A 566 -3.48 16.53 4.52
N LEU A 567 -3.59 17.34 3.46
CA LEU A 567 -3.68 18.80 3.58
C LEU A 567 -5.08 19.25 3.99
N ASP A 568 -6.12 18.46 3.70
CA ASP A 568 -7.47 18.73 4.18
C ASP A 568 -7.62 18.27 5.64
N VAL A 569 -8.15 19.14 6.49
CA VAL A 569 -8.27 18.86 7.94
C VAL A 569 -9.28 17.74 8.20
N GLY A 570 -10.42 17.75 7.51
CA GLY A 570 -11.50 16.79 7.71
C GLY A 570 -11.10 15.39 7.24
N GLU A 571 -10.49 15.29 6.07
CA GLU A 571 -10.03 14.01 5.52
C GLU A 571 -8.83 13.45 6.29
N ARG A 572 -7.91 14.30 6.76
CA ARG A 572 -6.82 13.90 7.65
C ARG A 572 -7.33 13.29 8.94
N ILE A 573 -8.36 13.87 9.53
CA ILE A 573 -9.02 13.37 10.74
C ILE A 573 -9.72 12.03 10.49
N GLU A 574 -10.45 11.90 9.39
CA GLU A 574 -11.12 10.65 9.03
C GLU A 574 -10.10 9.53 8.77
N ALA A 575 -8.99 9.84 8.12
CA ALA A 575 -7.87 8.93 7.96
C ALA A 575 -7.29 8.47 9.32
N THR A 576 -7.12 9.38 10.29
CA THR A 576 -6.69 9.02 11.65
C THR A 576 -7.65 8.07 12.33
N ARG A 577 -8.96 8.30 12.20
CA ARG A 577 -10.00 7.42 12.71
C ARG A 577 -9.89 6.02 12.10
N GLY A 578 -9.70 5.93 10.77
CA GLY A 578 -9.48 4.66 10.07
C GLY A 578 -8.24 3.92 10.56
N LEU A 579 -7.10 4.61 10.67
CA LEU A 579 -5.86 4.01 11.17
C LEU A 579 -5.99 3.52 12.62
N TRP A 580 -6.67 4.28 13.47
CA TRP A 580 -6.95 3.85 14.84
C TRP A 580 -7.79 2.57 14.88
N GLY A 581 -8.81 2.47 14.02
CA GLY A 581 -9.61 1.27 13.85
C GLY A 581 -8.78 0.08 13.35
N VAL A 582 -7.94 0.28 12.33
CA VAL A 582 -7.05 -0.78 11.80
C VAL A 582 -6.11 -1.31 12.87
N PHE A 583 -5.42 -0.44 13.62
CA PHE A 583 -4.55 -0.89 14.71
C PHE A 583 -5.37 -1.51 15.86
N GLY A 584 -6.53 -0.95 16.19
CA GLY A 584 -7.45 -1.52 17.18
C GLY A 584 -7.88 -2.93 16.84
N TYR A 585 -8.24 -3.18 15.58
CA TYR A 585 -8.56 -4.50 15.04
C TYR A 585 -7.34 -5.41 15.10
N LEU A 586 -6.24 -5.06 14.44
CA LEU A 586 -5.06 -5.94 14.32
C LEU A 586 -4.41 -6.25 15.67
N MET A 587 -4.44 -5.32 16.62
CA MET A 587 -3.77 -5.48 17.92
C MET A 587 -4.71 -5.97 19.01
N ARG A 588 -5.97 -6.29 18.71
CA ARG A 588 -6.92 -6.86 19.69
C ARG A 588 -6.41 -8.14 20.31
N GLU A 589 -6.85 -8.41 21.53
CA GLU A 589 -6.72 -9.74 22.12
C GLU A 589 -7.58 -10.73 21.32
N VAL A 590 -7.00 -11.88 20.98
CA VAL A 590 -7.71 -12.98 20.33
C VAL A 590 -7.70 -14.10 21.36
N GLU A 591 -8.87 -14.52 21.83
CA GLU A 591 -8.96 -15.63 22.79
C GLU A 591 -8.26 -16.86 22.20
N ALA A 592 -7.27 -17.38 22.92
CA ALA A 592 -6.66 -18.65 22.58
C ALA A 592 -7.61 -19.77 23.03
N GLU A 593 -7.73 -20.83 22.22
CA GLU A 593 -8.41 -22.07 22.60
C GLU A 593 -8.11 -22.42 24.05
N GLY A 594 -9.16 -22.78 24.80
CA GLY A 594 -9.13 -23.07 26.23
C GLY A 594 -7.88 -23.83 26.67
N GLY A 595 -6.93 -23.10 27.25
CA GLY A 595 -6.15 -23.66 28.32
C GLY A 595 -7.12 -23.88 29.46
N GLU A 596 -7.38 -25.14 29.80
CA GLU A 596 -7.97 -25.50 31.09
C GLU A 596 -7.29 -24.63 32.15
N GLY A 597 -8.03 -23.66 32.67
CA GLY A 597 -7.60 -22.90 33.82
C GLY A 597 -7.35 -23.91 34.91
N ASN A 598 -6.09 -24.14 35.23
CA ASN A 598 -5.73 -24.86 36.43
C ASN A 598 -6.31 -24.04 37.59
N PRO A 599 -7.31 -24.53 38.34
CA PRO A 599 -7.80 -23.81 39.50
C PRO A 599 -6.73 -23.97 40.59
N GLY A 600 -5.88 -22.95 40.72
CA GLY A 600 -4.97 -22.75 41.84
C GLY A 600 -5.61 -21.85 42.88
#